data_AF-A0A2D7W5A9-F1
#
_entry.id   AF-A0A2D7W5A9-F1
#
_cell.length_a   1.000
_cell.length_b   1.000
_cell.length_c   1.000
_cell.angle_alpha   90.00
_cell.angle_beta   90.00
_cell.angle_gamma   90.00
#
_symmetry.space_group_name_H-M   'P 1'
#
loop_
_entity.id
_entity.type
_entity.pdbx_description
1 polymer ?
#
loop_
_entity_poly.entity_id
_entity_poly.type
_entity_poly.pdbx_seq_one_letter_code
_entity_poly.pdbx_strand_id
1 'polypeptide(L)'
;LKHSAALRNNNLALASKCRGKIEKYLGKDSYRLEILDFQSRLSVRGANIQVFDAVEGVQKLINKIPNTLEKIKLIHLTLEACKSEFPDWLIEVHQNTTPTSLSEDKSAHRRLIAQWWYWRGILNPTNKLSHWREAISRFKLAECNNAATNLVQLLSKSL
;
A
#
# COMPACT_ATOMS: atom_id res chain seq x y z
N LEU A 1 -10.69 -7.81 1.93
CA LEU A 1 -11.65 -7.85 0.80
C LEU A 1 -13.04 -7.33 1.22
N LYS A 2 -13.77 -7.95 2.17
CA LYS A 2 -15.10 -7.44 2.59
C LYS A 2 -15.05 -6.13 3.40
N HIS A 3 -14.17 -6.03 4.39
CA HIS A 3 -13.98 -4.79 5.17
C HIS A 3 -13.60 -3.61 4.28
N SER A 4 -12.52 -3.75 3.51
CA SER A 4 -12.02 -2.74 2.57
C SER A 4 -13.05 -2.34 1.50
N ALA A 5 -13.87 -3.28 1.01
CA ALA A 5 -14.95 -2.97 0.08
C ALA A 5 -16.09 -2.18 0.76
N ALA A 6 -16.43 -2.52 2.01
CA ALA A 6 -17.42 -1.77 2.78
C ALA A 6 -16.98 -0.33 3.03
N LEU A 7 -15.70 -0.10 3.37
CA LEU A 7 -15.13 1.25 3.49
C LEU A 7 -15.21 2.03 2.18
N ARG A 8 -14.83 1.42 1.05
CA ARG A 8 -14.93 2.06 -0.28
C ARG A 8 -16.36 2.47 -0.66
N ASN A 9 -17.36 1.75 -0.16
CA ASN A 9 -18.77 2.02 -0.42
C ASN A 9 -19.42 2.88 0.68
N ASN A 10 -18.62 3.51 1.57
CA ASN A 10 -19.08 4.28 2.72
C ASN A 10 -20.03 3.51 3.67
N ASN A 11 -19.99 2.17 3.65
CA ASN A 11 -20.81 1.33 4.51
C ASN A 11 -20.07 1.01 5.82
N LEU A 12 -20.04 2.00 6.72
CA LEU A 12 -19.33 1.90 8.00
C LEU A 12 -19.89 0.80 8.91
N ALA A 13 -21.20 0.55 8.85
CA ALA A 13 -21.84 -0.52 9.61
C ALA A 13 -21.33 -1.92 9.19
N LEU A 14 -21.23 -2.18 7.88
CA LEU A 14 -20.64 -3.42 7.38
C LEU A 14 -19.15 -3.51 7.67
N ALA A 15 -18.40 -2.41 7.59
CA ALA A 15 -16.99 -2.38 7.94
C ALA A 15 -16.79 -2.78 9.41
N SER A 16 -17.49 -2.11 10.33
CA SER A 16 -17.47 -2.41 11.77
C SER A 16 -17.86 -3.87 12.07
N LYS A 17 -18.94 -4.37 11.44
CA LYS A 17 -19.35 -5.78 11.57
C LYS A 17 -18.27 -6.74 11.09
N CYS A 18 -17.56 -6.43 10.00
CA CYS A 18 -16.46 -7.25 9.52
C CYS A 18 -15.27 -7.23 10.49
N ARG A 19 -14.93 -6.05 11.05
CA ARG A 19 -13.86 -5.89 12.03
C ARG A 19 -14.14 -6.72 13.29
N GLY A 20 -15.34 -6.62 13.85
CA GLY A 20 -15.74 -7.42 15.03
C GLY A 20 -15.76 -8.93 14.76
N LYS A 21 -16.08 -9.37 13.54
CA LYS A 21 -15.93 -10.79 13.17
C LYS A 21 -14.47 -11.22 13.17
N ILE A 22 -13.59 -10.42 12.58
CA ILE A 22 -12.15 -10.74 12.51
C ILE A 22 -11.53 -10.77 13.91
N GLU A 23 -11.92 -9.84 14.79
CA GLU A 23 -11.48 -9.79 16.20
C GLU A 23 -11.82 -11.08 16.94
N LYS A 24 -13.02 -11.64 16.74
CA LYS A 24 -13.41 -12.92 17.36
C LYS A 24 -12.51 -14.08 16.96
N TYR A 25 -11.91 -14.06 15.76
CA TYR A 25 -11.03 -15.13 15.27
C TYR A 25 -9.56 -14.90 15.62
N LEU A 26 -9.10 -13.65 15.63
CA LEU A 26 -7.68 -13.32 15.79
C LEU A 26 -7.29 -12.90 17.21
N GLY A 27 -8.26 -12.59 18.06
CA GLY A 27 -8.02 -11.97 19.37
C GLY A 27 -7.84 -10.45 19.26
N LYS A 28 -7.98 -9.76 20.39
CA LYS A 28 -8.00 -8.28 20.48
C LYS A 28 -6.65 -7.64 20.17
N ASP A 29 -5.55 -8.33 20.43
CA ASP A 29 -4.18 -7.79 20.31
C ASP A 29 -3.52 -8.09 18.96
N SER A 30 -4.31 -8.50 17.96
CA SER A 30 -3.79 -8.77 16.63
C SER A 30 -3.45 -7.48 15.88
N TYR A 31 -2.21 -7.34 15.39
CA TYR A 31 -1.80 -6.25 14.51
C TYR A 31 -2.70 -6.11 13.26
N ARG A 32 -3.39 -7.19 12.86
CA ARG A 32 -4.34 -7.15 11.75
C ARG A 32 -5.56 -6.29 12.07
N LEU A 33 -5.97 -6.20 13.33
CA LEU A 33 -7.02 -5.26 13.76
C LEU A 33 -6.53 -3.81 13.66
N GLU A 34 -5.29 -3.55 14.08
CA GLU A 34 -4.66 -2.22 13.94
C GLU A 34 -4.61 -1.77 12.46
N ILE A 35 -4.35 -2.69 11.52
CA ILE A 35 -4.40 -2.41 10.08
C ILE A 35 -5.82 -2.03 9.63
N LEU A 36 -6.86 -2.72 10.10
CA LEU A 36 -8.26 -2.43 9.74
C LEU A 36 -8.71 -1.09 10.32
N ASP A 37 -8.30 -0.79 11.55
CA ASP A 37 -8.61 0.47 12.22
C ASP A 37 -7.89 1.64 11.52
N PHE A 38 -6.64 1.45 11.07
CA PHE A 38 -5.95 2.40 10.21
C PHE A 38 -6.66 2.64 8.87
N GLN A 39 -7.05 1.57 8.16
CA GLN A 39 -7.81 1.69 6.91
C GLN A 39 -9.12 2.47 7.10
N SER A 40 -9.80 2.26 8.21
CA SER A 40 -11.03 2.96 8.55
C SER A 40 -10.78 4.45 8.77
N ARG A 41 -9.72 4.81 9.50
CA ARG A 41 -9.30 6.21 9.67
C ARG A 41 -8.98 6.89 8.34
N LEU A 42 -8.24 6.21 7.45
CA LEU A 42 -7.95 6.74 6.12
C LEU A 42 -9.19 6.90 5.22
N SER A 43 -10.22 6.08 5.41
CA SER A 43 -11.44 6.15 4.61
C SER A 43 -12.35 7.33 4.96
N VAL A 44 -12.23 7.88 6.17
CA VAL A 44 -12.99 9.06 6.59
C VAL A 44 -12.36 10.27 5.90
N ARG A 45 -12.94 10.66 4.76
CA ARG A 45 -12.49 11.82 3.98
C ARG A 45 -12.77 13.11 4.76
N GLY A 46 -11.76 13.63 5.46
CA GLY A 46 -11.83 14.92 6.15
C GLY A 46 -10.48 15.37 6.67
N ALA A 47 -9.92 16.40 6.03
CA ALA A 47 -8.70 17.16 6.40
C ALA A 47 -7.35 16.42 6.36
N ASN A 48 -6.39 17.01 5.64
CA ASN A 48 -4.97 16.58 5.60
C ASN A 48 -4.36 16.38 7.00
N ILE A 49 -4.83 17.12 8.01
CA ILE A 49 -4.33 17.04 9.40
C ILE A 49 -4.57 15.66 10.01
N GLN A 50 -5.75 15.05 9.79
CA GLN A 50 -6.07 13.72 10.33
C GLN A 50 -5.24 12.61 9.66
N VAL A 51 -4.76 12.84 8.44
CA VAL A 51 -3.91 11.89 7.72
C VAL A 51 -2.53 11.83 8.34
N PHE A 52 -1.91 12.97 8.69
CA PHE A 52 -0.59 12.98 9.33
C PHE A 52 -0.61 12.30 10.71
N ASP A 53 -1.59 12.60 11.56
CA ASP A 53 -1.76 11.92 12.85
C ASP A 53 -1.99 10.41 12.69
N ALA A 54 -2.76 10.01 11.67
CA ALA A 54 -2.98 8.60 11.37
C ALA A 54 -1.70 7.92 10.85
N VAL A 55 -0.87 8.63 10.07
CA VAL A 55 0.39 8.13 9.48
C VAL A 55 1.47 7.95 10.54
N GLU A 56 1.58 8.84 11.54
CA GLU A 56 2.58 8.71 12.62
C GLU A 56 2.38 7.42 13.43
N GLY A 57 1.13 7.06 13.73
CA GLY A 57 0.79 5.81 14.43
C GLY A 57 1.15 4.54 13.65
N VAL A 58 1.29 4.62 12.33
CA VAL A 58 1.51 3.46 11.45
C VAL A 58 2.97 3.02 11.42
N GLN A 59 3.92 3.92 11.68
CA GLN A 59 5.34 3.58 11.70
C GLN A 59 5.61 2.42 12.68
N LYS A 60 5.07 2.50 13.89
CA LYS A 60 5.18 1.44 14.91
C LYS A 60 4.53 0.13 14.44
N LEU A 61 3.38 0.22 13.78
CA LEU A 61 2.66 -0.94 13.27
C LEU A 61 3.43 -1.65 12.15
N ILE A 62 4.00 -0.91 11.20
CA ILE A 62 4.81 -1.49 10.12
C ILE A 62 5.94 -2.34 10.69
N ASN A 63 6.63 -1.85 11.72
CA ASN A 63 7.74 -2.57 12.33
C ASN A 63 7.31 -3.87 13.04
N LYS A 64 6.06 -3.97 13.51
CA LYS A 64 5.51 -5.18 14.13
C LYS A 64 5.10 -6.27 13.12
N ILE A 65 4.88 -5.93 11.86
CA ILE A 65 4.36 -6.90 10.87
C ILE A 65 5.48 -7.85 10.42
N PRO A 66 5.36 -9.17 10.71
CA PRO A 66 6.37 -10.14 10.30
C PRO A 66 6.25 -10.54 8.83
N ASN A 67 5.05 -10.43 8.25
CA ASN A 67 4.77 -10.87 6.89
C ASN A 67 5.10 -9.77 5.86
N THR A 68 6.07 -10.02 4.98
CA THR A 68 6.51 -9.06 3.94
C THR A 68 5.37 -8.55 3.06
N LEU A 69 4.44 -9.43 2.66
CA LEU A 69 3.32 -9.05 1.80
C LEU A 69 2.40 -8.04 2.51
N GLU A 70 2.04 -8.31 3.76
CA GLU A 70 1.20 -7.41 4.56
C GLU A 70 1.92 -6.10 4.89
N LYS A 71 3.22 -6.18 5.17
CA LYS A 71 4.08 -5.02 5.42
C LYS A 71 4.10 -4.08 4.21
N ILE A 72 4.43 -4.60 3.02
CA ILE A 72 4.46 -3.81 1.78
C ILE A 72 3.09 -3.21 1.46
N LYS A 73 2.00 -3.96 1.66
CA LYS A 73 0.63 -3.44 1.47
C LYS A 73 0.33 -2.26 2.39
N LEU A 74 0.73 -2.33 3.66
CA LEU A 74 0.53 -1.23 4.60
C LEU A 74 1.38 -0.02 4.23
N ILE A 75 2.63 -0.23 3.81
CA ILE A 75 3.50 0.84 3.31
C ILE A 75 2.85 1.54 2.11
N HIS A 76 2.40 0.80 1.09
CA HIS A 76 1.76 1.37 -0.10
C HIS A 76 0.47 2.12 0.23
N LEU A 77 -0.35 1.60 1.16
CA LEU A 77 -1.55 2.28 1.62
C LEU A 77 -1.22 3.61 2.32
N THR A 78 -0.14 3.62 3.11
CA THR A 78 0.34 4.83 3.80
C THR A 78 0.88 5.85 2.79
N LEU A 79 1.64 5.41 1.80
CA LEU A 79 2.12 6.25 0.69
C LEU A 79 0.98 6.87 -0.10
N GLU A 80 -0.07 6.09 -0.43
CA GLU A 80 -1.25 6.60 -1.12
C GLU A 80 -1.98 7.67 -0.31
N ALA A 81 -2.01 7.55 1.02
CA ALA A 81 -2.59 8.56 1.90
C ALA A 81 -1.80 9.87 1.93
N CYS A 82 -0.46 9.80 1.89
CA CYS A 82 0.43 10.96 1.91
C CYS A 82 0.41 11.81 0.62
N LYS A 83 -0.13 11.28 -0.49
CA LYS A 83 -0.19 11.90 -1.84
C LYS A 83 1.17 12.32 -2.42
N SER A 84 1.75 13.41 -1.91
CA SER A 84 2.97 14.04 -2.43
C SER A 84 4.01 14.39 -1.35
N GLU A 85 3.63 14.40 -0.08
CA GLU A 85 4.53 14.73 1.03
C GLU A 85 4.80 13.47 1.85
N PHE A 86 5.92 12.81 1.56
CA PHE A 86 6.29 11.54 2.19
C PHE A 86 7.28 11.80 3.33
N PRO A 87 6.98 11.35 4.57
CA PRO A 87 7.95 11.40 5.66
C PRO A 87 9.20 10.56 5.36
N ASP A 88 10.37 11.02 5.79
CA ASP A 88 11.66 10.34 5.55
C ASP A 88 11.65 8.88 6.02
N TRP A 89 11.05 8.63 7.20
CA TRP A 89 10.94 7.27 7.74
C TRP A 89 10.15 6.33 6.82
N LEU A 90 9.15 6.84 6.10
CA LEU A 90 8.30 6.04 5.21
C LEU A 90 9.03 5.71 3.92
N ILE A 91 9.82 6.67 3.42
CA ILE A 91 10.74 6.48 2.30
C ILE A 91 11.77 5.39 2.66
N GLU A 92 12.42 5.52 3.82
CA GLU A 92 13.42 4.59 4.31
C GLU A 92 12.85 3.18 4.50
N VAL A 93 11.71 3.05 5.17
CA VAL A 93 11.01 1.77 5.38
C VAL A 93 10.66 1.11 4.05
N HIS A 94 10.19 1.87 3.06
CA HIS A 94 9.87 1.32 1.74
C HIS A 94 11.13 0.82 1.02
N GLN A 95 12.24 1.58 1.08
CA GLN A 95 13.51 1.19 0.48
C GLN A 95 14.10 -0.08 1.11
N ASN A 96 13.97 -0.21 2.44
CA ASN A 96 14.49 -1.35 3.20
C ASN A 96 13.57 -2.59 3.15
N THR A 97 12.29 -2.42 2.80
CA THR A 97 11.34 -3.54 2.68
C THR A 97 11.33 -4.07 1.25
N THR A 98 12.21 -5.02 0.94
CA THR A 98 12.29 -5.63 -0.40
C THR A 98 11.27 -6.75 -0.59
N PRO A 99 10.65 -6.88 -1.77
CA PRO A 99 9.67 -7.93 -2.06
C PRO A 99 10.32 -9.28 -2.41
N THR A 100 11.62 -9.48 -2.16
CA THR A 100 12.38 -10.68 -2.58
C THR A 100 11.84 -11.99 -2.03
N SER A 101 11.16 -11.96 -0.88
CA SER A 101 10.49 -13.12 -0.29
C SER A 101 9.14 -13.47 -0.93
N LEU A 102 8.65 -12.67 -1.90
CA LEU A 102 7.38 -12.92 -2.57
C LEU A 102 7.59 -13.83 -3.79
N SER A 103 6.94 -15.00 -3.80
CA SER A 103 6.94 -15.92 -4.96
C SER A 103 6.32 -15.27 -6.20
N GLU A 104 6.98 -15.42 -7.36
CA GLU A 104 6.49 -14.95 -8.65
C GLU A 104 5.36 -15.82 -9.23
N ASP A 105 5.09 -16.99 -8.67
CA ASP A 105 4.02 -17.89 -9.16
C ASP A 105 2.63 -17.33 -8.86
N LYS A 106 2.52 -16.53 -7.80
CA LYS A 106 1.25 -15.94 -7.36
C LYS A 106 1.02 -14.61 -8.04
N SER A 107 -0.09 -14.49 -8.80
CA SER A 107 -0.46 -13.24 -9.48
C SER A 107 -0.52 -12.04 -8.53
N ALA A 108 -1.05 -12.23 -7.31
CA ALA A 108 -1.09 -11.18 -6.29
C ALA A 108 0.30 -10.69 -5.85
N HIS A 109 1.30 -11.57 -5.84
CA HIS A 109 2.68 -11.21 -5.51
C HIS A 109 3.34 -10.46 -6.66
N ARG A 110 3.21 -10.95 -7.91
CA ARG A 110 3.70 -10.24 -9.11
C ARG A 110 3.19 -8.81 -9.18
N ARG A 111 1.90 -8.61 -8.89
CA ARG A 111 1.29 -7.26 -8.84
C ARG A 111 1.94 -6.38 -7.78
N LEU A 112 2.19 -6.93 -6.58
CA LEU A 112 2.79 -6.16 -5.50
C LEU A 112 4.25 -5.80 -5.79
N ILE A 113 5.01 -6.71 -6.41
CA ILE A 113 6.38 -6.45 -6.90
C ILE A 113 6.37 -5.31 -7.92
N ALA A 114 5.44 -5.32 -8.88
CA ALA A 114 5.31 -4.24 -9.86
C ALA A 114 4.98 -2.89 -9.20
N GLN A 115 4.06 -2.89 -8.23
CA GLN A 115 3.72 -1.69 -7.45
C GLN A 115 4.90 -1.16 -6.63
N TRP A 116 5.73 -2.05 -6.08
CA TRP A 116 6.93 -1.65 -5.34
C TRP A 116 7.91 -0.89 -6.24
N TRP A 117 8.15 -1.36 -7.47
CA TRP A 117 8.97 -0.63 -8.46
C TRP A 117 8.35 0.69 -8.90
N TYR A 118 7.02 0.76 -9.01
CA TYR A 118 6.33 2.02 -9.30
C TYR A 118 6.59 3.06 -8.20
N TRP A 119 6.40 2.68 -6.93
CA TRP A 119 6.67 3.55 -5.79
C TRP A 119 8.14 3.94 -5.68
N ARG A 120 9.08 3.02 -5.98
CA ARG A 120 10.51 3.34 -6.09
C ARG A 120 10.78 4.51 -7.04
N GLY A 121 10.07 4.61 -8.16
CA GLY A 121 10.24 5.73 -9.11
C GLY A 121 9.58 7.03 -8.66
N ILE A 122 8.55 6.98 -7.80
CA ILE A 122 7.99 8.16 -7.15
C ILE A 122 8.94 8.69 -6.07
N LEU A 123 9.42 7.80 -5.21
CA LEU A 123 10.22 8.15 -4.03
C LEU A 123 11.68 8.44 -4.35
N ASN A 124 12.18 8.03 -5.52
CA ASN A 124 13.52 8.34 -6.00
C ASN A 124 13.44 8.93 -7.42
N PRO A 125 13.23 10.26 -7.53
CA PRO A 125 13.11 10.95 -8.82
C PRO A 125 14.33 10.79 -9.73
N THR A 126 15.54 10.75 -9.16
CA THR A 126 16.80 10.61 -9.91
C THR A 126 16.84 9.32 -10.72
N ASN A 127 16.30 8.23 -10.16
CA ASN A 127 16.25 6.91 -10.81
C ASN A 127 14.85 6.57 -11.37
N LYS A 128 13.96 7.57 -11.48
CA LYS A 128 12.55 7.38 -11.88
C LYS A 128 12.40 6.58 -13.16
N LEU A 129 13.15 6.93 -14.21
CA LEU A 129 13.06 6.28 -15.51
C LEU A 129 13.35 4.78 -15.42
N SER A 130 14.45 4.40 -14.77
CA SER A 130 14.87 3.01 -14.59
C SER A 130 13.87 2.24 -13.75
N HIS A 131 13.41 2.82 -12.63
CA HIS A 131 12.40 2.22 -11.77
C HIS A 131 11.06 2.00 -12.48
N TRP A 132 10.59 2.99 -13.25
CA TRP A 132 9.31 2.88 -13.95
C TRP A 132 9.38 1.94 -15.15
N ARG A 133 10.53 1.83 -15.84
CA ARG A 133 10.73 0.80 -16.88
C ARG A 133 10.60 -0.61 -16.30
N GLU A 134 11.22 -0.85 -15.15
CA GLU A 134 11.09 -2.14 -14.46
C GLU A 134 9.64 -2.37 -13.99
N ALA A 135 8.99 -1.36 -13.42
CA ALA A 135 7.57 -1.43 -13.04
C ALA A 135 6.66 -1.80 -14.22
N ILE A 136 6.86 -1.18 -15.40
CA ILE A 136 6.11 -1.48 -16.63
C ILE A 136 6.29 -2.94 -17.03
N SER A 137 7.54 -3.44 -17.05
CA SER A 137 7.84 -4.84 -17.36
C SER A 137 7.13 -5.79 -16.38
N ARG A 138 7.23 -5.51 -15.09
CA ARG A 138 6.60 -6.30 -14.03
C ARG A 138 5.08 -6.25 -14.08
N PHE A 139 4.47 -5.13 -14.43
CA PHE A 139 3.03 -5.05 -14.62
C PHE A 139 2.55 -5.94 -15.76
N LYS A 140 3.30 -6.03 -16.87
CA LYS A 140 2.98 -6.96 -17.97
C LYS A 140 3.07 -8.42 -17.51
N LEU A 141 4.14 -8.80 -16.79
CA LEU A 141 4.28 -10.14 -16.20
C LEU A 141 3.19 -10.46 -15.17
N ALA A 142 2.65 -9.44 -14.51
CA ALA A 142 1.53 -9.55 -13.58
C ALA A 142 0.15 -9.51 -14.28
N GLU A 143 0.11 -9.56 -15.62
CA GLU A 143 -1.10 -9.48 -16.46
C GLU A 143 -1.91 -8.19 -16.25
N CYS A 144 -1.23 -7.13 -15.77
CA CYS A 144 -1.80 -5.81 -15.51
C CYS A 144 -1.50 -4.86 -16.67
N ASN A 145 -1.89 -5.25 -17.89
CA ASN A 145 -1.57 -4.52 -19.12
C ASN A 145 -2.08 -3.06 -19.09
N ASN A 146 -3.26 -2.81 -18.54
CA ASN A 146 -3.79 -1.45 -18.41
C ASN A 146 -2.91 -0.58 -17.50
N ALA A 147 -2.40 -1.13 -16.39
CA ALA A 147 -1.50 -0.41 -15.49
C ALA A 147 -0.15 -0.11 -16.18
N ALA A 148 0.38 -1.08 -16.94
CA ALA A 148 1.58 -0.89 -17.74
C ALA A 148 1.41 0.23 -18.78
N THR A 149 0.31 0.21 -19.56
CA THR A 149 0.00 1.23 -20.57
C THR A 149 -0.17 2.61 -19.95
N ASN A 150 -0.91 2.72 -18.85
CA ASN A 150 -1.07 4.00 -18.14
C ASN A 150 0.28 4.54 -17.66
N LEU A 151 1.15 3.68 -17.15
CA LEU A 151 2.48 4.09 -16.69
C LEU A 151 3.39 4.54 -17.85
N VAL A 152 3.30 3.88 -19.01
CA VAL A 152 3.99 4.32 -20.24
C VAL A 152 3.52 5.72 -20.64
N GLN A 153 2.22 5.97 -20.64
CA GLN A 153 1.66 7.29 -20.97
C GLN A 153 2.06 8.38 -19.97
N LEU A 154 2.15 8.05 -18.68
CA LEU A 154 2.65 8.99 -17.67
C LEU A 154 4.13 9.30 -17.88
N LEU A 155 4.94 8.29 -18.20
CA LEU A 155 6.37 8.44 -18.45
C LEU A 155 6.61 9.33 -19.68
N SER A 156 5.87 9.12 -20.78
CA SER A 156 5.98 9.93 -22.00
C SER A 156 5.55 11.38 -21.83
N LYS A 157 4.67 11.68 -20.85
CA LYS A 157 4.28 13.05 -20.50
C LYS A 157 5.28 13.76 -19.58
N SER A 158 6.22 13.01 -19.00
CA SER A 158 7.22 13.52 -18.06
C SER A 158 8.64 13.61 -18.65
N LEU A 159 8.76 13.29 -19.94
CA LEU A 159 9.93 13.44 -20.80
C LEU A 159 9.73 14.69 -21.66
#